data_AF-A0A2G2PMC1-F1
#
_entry.id   AF-A0A2G2PMC1-F1
#
_cell.length_a   1.000
_cell.length_b   1.000
_cell.length_c   1.000
_cell.angle_alpha   90.00
_cell.angle_beta   90.00
_cell.angle_gamma   90.00
#
_symmetry.space_group_name_H-M   'P 1'
#
loop_
_entity.id
_entity.type
_entity.pdbx_description
1 polymer ?
#
loop_
_entity_poly.entity_id
_entity_poly.type
_entity_poly.pdbx_seq_one_letter_code
_entity_poly.pdbx_strand_id
1 'polypeptide(L)'
;MSLEQEIKKQYSKIFSADFKDWIPFKQMADYYLKTSAHLLTNDIDSPEPLKLWLRNVQKRLSIGIATELLLKAIYLKNGYNINKPINGIQLDFPINIQGLDTHKLNPSETYGLNMLIQHLSKIIELEQNSESIMEGLKISKVFRNKEGHVAVHWHNFERKDYDRIEFSLIELFRLGFNENLNFKISIAKNEVGKFEIE
;
A
#
# COMPACT_ATOMS: atom_id res chain seq x y z
N MET A 1 -21.87 -12.33 -20.19
CA MET A 1 -20.91 -11.91 -19.15
C MET A 1 -19.52 -12.26 -19.68
N SER A 2 -18.55 -11.37 -19.60
CA SER A 2 -17.20 -11.65 -20.11
C SER A 2 -16.38 -12.46 -19.10
N LEU A 3 -15.39 -13.21 -19.56
CA LEU A 3 -14.43 -13.91 -18.69
C LEU A 3 -13.81 -12.97 -17.64
N GLU A 4 -13.46 -11.74 -18.03
CA GLU A 4 -12.94 -10.73 -17.11
C GLU A 4 -13.94 -10.38 -15.99
N GLN A 5 -15.24 -10.27 -16.32
CA GLN A 5 -16.28 -10.03 -15.33
C GLN A 5 -16.45 -11.23 -14.38
N GLU A 6 -16.32 -12.45 -14.89
CA GLU A 6 -16.38 -13.67 -14.06
C GLU A 6 -15.21 -13.74 -13.07
N ILE A 7 -13.99 -13.44 -13.53
CA ILE A 7 -12.81 -13.39 -12.65
C ILE A 7 -12.96 -12.27 -11.61
N LYS A 8 -13.39 -11.06 -12.01
CA LYS A 8 -13.65 -9.96 -11.06
C LYS A 8 -14.67 -10.36 -9.99
N LYS A 9 -15.70 -11.12 -10.38
CA LYS A 9 -16.76 -11.59 -9.48
C LYS A 9 -16.23 -12.48 -8.34
N GLN A 10 -15.13 -13.20 -8.55
CA GLN A 10 -14.52 -14.04 -7.50
C GLN A 10 -13.98 -13.23 -6.32
N TYR A 11 -13.65 -11.96 -6.56
CA TYR A 11 -13.10 -11.03 -5.56
C TYR A 11 -14.08 -9.92 -5.18
N SER A 12 -15.31 -9.96 -5.71
CA SER A 12 -16.32 -8.93 -5.48
C SER A 12 -16.80 -8.95 -4.04
N LYS A 13 -16.59 -7.85 -3.32
CA LYS A 13 -17.06 -7.68 -1.95
C LYS A 13 -17.23 -6.21 -1.60
N ILE A 14 -18.25 -5.90 -0.80
CA ILE A 14 -18.33 -4.63 -0.07
C ILE A 14 -17.58 -4.82 1.24
N PHE A 15 -16.49 -4.08 1.42
CA PHE A 15 -15.61 -4.23 2.55
C PHE A 15 -16.07 -3.37 3.73
N SER A 16 -16.09 -3.91 4.95
CA SER A 16 -16.48 -3.17 6.16
C SER A 16 -15.58 -3.45 7.36
N ALA A 17 -15.48 -2.45 8.24
CA ALA A 17 -14.87 -2.56 9.55
C ALA A 17 -15.54 -3.65 10.42
N ASP A 18 -16.86 -3.77 10.33
CA ASP A 18 -17.68 -4.66 11.17
C ASP A 18 -17.32 -6.13 10.97
N PHE A 19 -16.94 -6.49 9.74
CA PHE A 19 -16.46 -7.83 9.38
C PHE A 19 -14.94 -8.00 9.54
N LYS A 20 -14.26 -6.99 10.10
CA LYS A 20 -12.81 -6.92 10.23
C LYS A 20 -12.07 -7.13 8.91
N ASP A 21 -12.66 -6.65 7.82
CA ASP A 21 -12.09 -6.81 6.48
C ASP A 21 -10.74 -6.12 6.31
N TRP A 22 -10.42 -5.16 7.18
CA TRP A 22 -9.11 -4.53 7.25
C TRP A 22 -7.97 -5.50 7.60
N ILE A 23 -8.26 -6.64 8.28
CA ILE A 23 -7.23 -7.59 8.71
C ILE A 23 -6.52 -8.23 7.51
N PRO A 24 -7.22 -8.86 6.53
CA PRO A 24 -6.56 -9.37 5.32
C PRO A 24 -5.73 -8.34 4.57
N PHE A 25 -6.21 -7.09 4.47
CA PHE A 25 -5.46 -6.01 3.84
C PHE A 25 -4.15 -5.72 4.59
N LYS A 26 -4.21 -5.62 5.92
CA LYS A 26 -3.02 -5.41 6.77
C LYS A 26 -2.06 -6.60 6.66
N GLN A 27 -2.54 -7.83 6.78
CA GLN A 27 -1.69 -9.03 6.70
C GLN A 27 -0.94 -9.11 5.37
N MET A 28 -1.60 -8.79 4.25
CA MET A 28 -0.95 -8.72 2.95
C MET A 28 0.04 -7.55 2.87
N ALA A 29 -0.27 -6.40 3.45
CA ALA A 29 0.68 -5.29 3.53
C ALA A 29 1.93 -5.69 4.33
N ASP A 30 1.77 -6.31 5.50
CA ASP A 30 2.85 -6.80 6.36
C ASP A 30 3.76 -7.78 5.59
N TYR A 31 3.15 -8.71 4.84
CA TYR A 31 3.89 -9.66 3.99
C TYR A 31 4.76 -8.94 2.94
N TYR A 32 4.18 -8.00 2.20
CA TYR A 32 4.90 -7.26 1.17
C TYR A 32 5.99 -6.33 1.75
N LEU A 33 5.73 -5.70 2.90
CA LEU A 33 6.74 -4.89 3.59
C LEU A 33 7.89 -5.76 4.07
N LYS A 34 7.60 -6.88 4.76
CA LYS A 34 8.62 -7.84 5.19
C LYS A 34 9.43 -8.38 4.02
N THR A 35 8.78 -8.69 2.90
CA THR A 35 9.47 -9.12 1.67
C THR A 35 10.38 -8.01 1.16
N SER A 36 9.86 -6.79 1.04
CA SER A 36 10.65 -5.64 0.55
C SER A 36 11.82 -5.30 1.47
N ALA A 37 11.69 -5.49 2.78
CA ALA A 37 12.74 -5.28 3.75
C ALA A 37 13.89 -6.26 3.56
N HIS A 38 13.58 -7.55 3.38
CA HIS A 38 14.58 -8.62 3.44
C HIS A 38 15.10 -9.10 2.09
N LEU A 39 14.42 -8.84 0.97
CA LEU A 39 14.79 -9.39 -0.34
C LEU A 39 16.25 -9.07 -0.73
N LEU A 40 17.06 -10.08 -0.99
CA LEU A 40 18.47 -9.97 -1.39
C LEU A 40 18.63 -10.33 -2.87
N THR A 41 19.79 -10.00 -3.44
CA THR A 41 20.12 -10.42 -4.83
C THR A 41 20.20 -11.93 -4.97
N ASN A 42 20.60 -12.64 -3.92
CA ASN A 42 20.67 -14.10 -3.92
C ASN A 42 19.30 -14.77 -4.01
N ASP A 43 18.24 -14.06 -3.62
CA ASP A 43 16.86 -14.54 -3.70
C ASP A 43 16.28 -14.40 -5.12
N ILE A 44 17.00 -13.73 -6.03
CA ILE A 44 16.57 -13.53 -7.41
C ILE A 44 17.07 -14.67 -8.30
N ASP A 45 16.11 -15.41 -8.84
CA ASP A 45 16.33 -16.41 -9.88
C ASP A 45 16.44 -15.74 -11.26
N SER A 46 17.65 -15.26 -11.58
CA SER A 46 17.98 -14.63 -12.85
C SER A 46 19.49 -14.67 -13.07
N PRO A 47 20.01 -14.73 -14.31
CA PRO A 47 21.44 -14.60 -14.55
C PRO A 47 21.96 -13.20 -14.19
N GLU A 48 23.24 -13.11 -13.83
CA GLU A 48 23.95 -11.82 -13.79
C GLU A 48 24.01 -11.20 -15.19
N PRO A 49 23.95 -9.86 -15.34
CA PRO A 49 23.92 -8.83 -14.29
C PRO A 49 22.50 -8.41 -13.84
N LEU A 50 21.45 -9.15 -14.21
CA LEU A 50 20.05 -8.71 -14.03
C LEU A 50 19.55 -8.81 -12.59
N LYS A 51 20.21 -9.59 -11.73
CA LYS A 51 19.78 -9.86 -10.36
C LYS A 51 19.54 -8.59 -9.54
N LEU A 52 20.48 -7.64 -9.58
CA LEU A 52 20.37 -6.39 -8.82
C LEU A 52 19.18 -5.54 -9.28
N TRP A 53 19.01 -5.43 -10.59
CA TRP A 53 17.91 -4.69 -11.18
C TRP A 53 16.56 -5.30 -10.80
N LEU A 54 16.38 -6.59 -11.04
CA LEU A 54 15.14 -7.31 -10.70
C LEU A 54 14.83 -7.26 -9.21
N ARG A 55 15.84 -7.38 -8.34
CA ARG A 55 15.68 -7.22 -6.89
C ARG A 55 15.10 -5.85 -6.54
N ASN A 56 15.64 -4.78 -7.13
CA ASN A 56 15.18 -3.42 -6.86
C ASN A 56 13.75 -3.18 -7.38
N VAL A 57 13.43 -3.66 -8.57
CA VAL A 57 12.06 -3.62 -9.14
C VAL A 57 11.07 -4.32 -8.20
N GLN A 58 11.39 -5.55 -7.76
CA GLN A 58 10.53 -6.32 -6.87
C GLN A 58 10.33 -5.65 -5.51
N LYS A 59 11.39 -5.09 -4.90
CA LYS A 59 11.27 -4.32 -3.65
C LYS A 59 10.33 -3.14 -3.81
N ARG A 60 10.56 -2.31 -4.84
CA ARG A 60 9.78 -1.09 -5.10
C ARG A 60 8.31 -1.41 -5.40
N LEU A 61 8.04 -2.43 -6.21
CA LEU A 61 6.69 -2.89 -6.49
C LEU A 61 6.00 -3.37 -5.20
N SER A 62 6.69 -4.16 -4.38
CA SER A 62 6.18 -4.65 -3.09
C SER A 62 5.85 -3.49 -2.14
N ILE A 63 6.72 -2.48 -2.02
CA ILE A 63 6.48 -1.26 -1.24
C ILE A 63 5.21 -0.55 -1.72
N GLY A 64 5.06 -0.37 -3.03
CA GLY A 64 3.92 0.30 -3.63
C GLY A 64 2.59 -0.44 -3.36
N ILE A 65 2.59 -1.77 -3.52
CA ILE A 65 1.43 -2.62 -3.24
C ILE A 65 1.10 -2.59 -1.74
N ALA A 66 2.09 -2.81 -0.89
CA ALA A 66 1.93 -2.78 0.56
C ALA A 66 1.31 -1.46 1.03
N THR A 67 1.80 -0.34 0.51
CA THR A 67 1.28 0.99 0.87
C THR A 67 -0.20 1.12 0.53
N GLU A 68 -0.64 0.67 -0.66
CA GLU A 68 -2.07 0.71 -1.01
C GLU A 68 -2.92 -0.16 -0.08
N LEU A 69 -2.47 -1.38 0.20
CA LEU A 69 -3.20 -2.31 1.06
C LEU A 69 -3.25 -1.82 2.51
N LEU A 70 -2.15 -1.27 3.03
CA LEU A 70 -2.08 -0.68 4.37
C LEU A 70 -3.04 0.50 4.50
N LEU A 71 -3.05 1.41 3.52
CA LEU A 71 -4.00 2.52 3.54
C LEU A 71 -5.45 2.03 3.48
N LYS A 72 -5.77 1.04 2.63
CA LYS A 72 -7.12 0.43 2.62
C LYS A 72 -7.49 -0.15 3.99
N ALA A 73 -6.56 -0.82 4.65
CA ALA A 73 -6.77 -1.33 6.01
C ALA A 73 -7.03 -0.19 7.02
N ILE A 74 -6.30 0.92 6.95
CA ILE A 74 -6.52 2.10 7.82
C ILE A 74 -7.90 2.71 7.57
N TYR A 75 -8.29 2.90 6.31
CA TYR A 75 -9.63 3.40 5.95
C TYR A 75 -10.73 2.53 6.54
N LEU A 76 -10.64 1.21 6.30
CA LEU A 76 -11.61 0.25 6.80
C LEU A 76 -11.64 0.20 8.33
N LYS A 77 -10.48 0.18 8.99
CA LYS A 77 -10.40 0.14 10.47
C LYS A 77 -11.05 1.38 11.10
N ASN A 78 -10.96 2.54 10.44
CA ASN A 78 -11.60 3.79 10.88
C ASN A 78 -13.06 3.94 10.40
N GLY A 79 -13.67 2.88 9.84
CA GLY A 79 -15.08 2.89 9.44
C GLY A 79 -15.38 3.57 8.11
N TYR A 80 -14.37 3.82 7.27
CA TYR A 80 -14.55 4.44 5.96
C TYR A 80 -14.62 3.41 4.82
N ASN A 81 -15.50 3.68 3.86
CA ASN A 81 -15.67 2.88 2.67
C ASN A 81 -14.47 3.02 1.70
N ILE A 82 -14.05 1.91 1.11
CA ILE A 82 -13.02 1.87 0.06
C ILE A 82 -13.56 1.44 -1.30
N ASN A 83 -14.80 0.95 -1.39
CA ASN A 83 -15.44 0.59 -2.65
C ASN A 83 -15.82 1.85 -3.42
N LYS A 84 -15.67 1.84 -4.74
CA LYS A 84 -16.14 2.95 -5.57
C LYS A 84 -17.67 2.93 -5.70
N PRO A 85 -18.32 4.07 -5.97
CA PRO A 85 -19.71 4.06 -6.38
C PRO A 85 -19.91 3.29 -7.70
N ILE A 86 -21.12 2.78 -7.92
CA ILE A 86 -21.54 2.30 -9.24
C ILE A 86 -21.55 3.48 -10.22
N ASN A 87 -21.25 3.22 -11.49
CA ASN A 87 -21.22 4.24 -12.55
C ASN A 87 -22.51 5.08 -12.55
N GLY A 88 -22.34 6.40 -12.56
CA GLY A 88 -23.44 7.38 -12.53
C GLY A 88 -23.85 7.86 -11.14
N ILE A 89 -23.39 7.19 -10.07
CA ILE A 89 -23.61 7.66 -8.69
C ILE A 89 -22.40 8.50 -8.26
N GLN A 90 -22.67 9.69 -7.73
CA GLN A 90 -21.67 10.52 -7.06
C GLN A 90 -21.75 10.29 -5.55
N LEU A 91 -20.63 9.92 -4.95
CA LEU A 91 -20.43 9.86 -3.51
C LEU A 91 -19.16 10.62 -3.18
N ASP A 92 -19.21 11.44 -2.14
CA ASP A 92 -18.02 12.12 -1.63
C ASP A 92 -17.03 11.09 -1.08
N PHE A 93 -15.73 11.38 -1.25
CA PHE A 93 -14.66 10.57 -0.69
C PHE A 93 -13.82 11.43 0.28
N PRO A 94 -13.51 10.95 1.50
CA PRO A 94 -13.92 9.68 2.08
C PRO A 94 -15.37 9.73 2.60
N ILE A 95 -16.04 8.59 2.64
CA ILE A 95 -17.39 8.45 3.22
C ILE A 95 -17.39 7.33 4.26
N ASN A 96 -18.01 7.58 5.41
CA ASN A 96 -18.19 6.55 6.43
C ASN A 96 -19.14 5.47 5.88
N ILE A 97 -18.85 4.20 6.16
CA ILE A 97 -19.67 3.10 5.66
C ILE A 97 -20.97 2.91 6.47
N GLN A 98 -21.01 3.38 7.72
CA GLN A 98 -22.21 3.29 8.55
C GLN A 98 -23.32 4.16 7.95
N GLY A 99 -24.47 3.53 7.70
CA GLY A 99 -25.62 4.19 7.08
C GLY A 99 -25.49 4.44 5.58
N LEU A 100 -24.39 4.01 4.95
CA LEU A 100 -24.25 4.07 3.50
C LEU A 100 -25.05 2.94 2.84
N ASP A 101 -25.90 3.29 1.88
CA ASP A 101 -26.60 2.32 1.06
C ASP A 101 -25.61 1.52 0.19
N THR A 102 -25.37 0.26 0.57
CA THR A 102 -24.40 -0.62 -0.10
C THR A 102 -24.79 -0.94 -1.54
N HIS A 103 -26.06 -0.76 -1.94
CA HIS A 103 -26.49 -0.93 -3.33
C HIS A 103 -25.94 0.16 -4.25
N LYS A 104 -25.40 1.26 -3.70
CA LYS A 104 -24.73 2.32 -4.45
C LYS A 104 -23.25 2.04 -4.72
N LEU A 105 -22.71 0.96 -4.16
CA LEU A 105 -21.29 0.62 -4.21
C LEU A 105 -21.00 -0.49 -5.22
N ASN A 106 -19.87 -0.38 -5.88
CA ASN A 106 -19.35 -1.39 -6.79
C ASN A 106 -18.51 -2.41 -5.99
N PRO A 107 -18.95 -3.67 -5.86
CA PRO A 107 -18.21 -4.68 -5.10
C PRO A 107 -16.91 -5.11 -5.80
N SER A 108 -16.74 -4.81 -7.09
CA SER A 108 -15.56 -5.20 -7.87
C SER A 108 -14.49 -4.12 -7.97
N GLU A 109 -14.76 -2.91 -7.50
CA GLU A 109 -13.83 -1.79 -7.62
C GLU A 109 -13.61 -1.09 -6.29
N THR A 110 -12.35 -0.80 -6.00
CA THR A 110 -11.93 0.01 -4.85
C THR A 110 -11.15 1.24 -5.29
N TYR A 111 -11.09 2.25 -4.44
CA TYR A 111 -10.21 3.39 -4.65
C TYR A 111 -8.73 2.96 -4.62
N GLY A 112 -7.95 3.52 -5.54
CA GLY A 112 -6.52 3.25 -5.66
C GLY A 112 -5.66 4.16 -4.79
N LEU A 113 -4.37 3.84 -4.70
CA LEU A 113 -3.37 4.49 -3.85
C LEU A 113 -3.39 6.02 -3.87
N ASN A 114 -3.51 6.64 -5.05
CA ASN A 114 -3.50 8.10 -5.14
C ASN A 114 -4.69 8.75 -4.39
N MET A 115 -5.89 8.20 -4.56
CA MET A 115 -7.10 8.71 -3.88
C MET A 115 -6.99 8.52 -2.37
N LEU A 116 -6.47 7.37 -1.93
CA LEU A 116 -6.26 7.08 -0.51
C LEU A 116 -5.27 8.06 0.11
N ILE A 117 -4.14 8.34 -0.55
CA ILE A 117 -3.14 9.30 -0.06
C ILE A 117 -3.74 10.70 0.04
N GLN A 118 -4.44 11.17 -1.00
CA GLN A 118 -4.98 12.54 -1.06
C GLN A 118 -5.98 12.86 0.05
N HIS A 119 -6.67 11.85 0.57
CA HIS A 119 -7.75 12.02 1.55
C HIS A 119 -7.39 11.44 2.92
N LEU A 120 -6.16 11.00 3.13
CA LEU A 120 -5.74 10.32 4.36
C LEU A 120 -5.94 11.18 5.61
N SER A 121 -5.61 12.47 5.55
CA SER A 121 -5.78 13.39 6.69
C SER A 121 -7.23 13.64 7.09
N LYS A 122 -8.20 13.20 6.27
CA LYS A 122 -9.63 13.29 6.60
C LYS A 122 -10.12 12.12 7.45
N ILE A 123 -9.32 11.06 7.59
CA ILE A 123 -9.72 9.83 8.28
C ILE A 123 -8.86 9.50 9.50
N ILE A 124 -7.64 10.05 9.57
CA ILE A 124 -6.73 9.93 10.71
C ILE A 124 -6.00 11.26 10.93
N GLU A 125 -5.65 11.56 12.18
CA GLU A 125 -4.86 12.73 12.53
C GLU A 125 -3.37 12.44 12.28
N LEU A 126 -2.74 13.22 11.40
CA LEU A 126 -1.33 13.01 11.01
C LEU A 126 -0.32 13.75 11.90
N GLU A 127 -0.81 14.40 12.97
CA GLU A 127 -0.02 15.18 13.93
C GLU A 127 0.95 16.16 13.24
N GLN A 128 2.10 16.48 13.88
CA GLN A 128 3.11 17.40 13.34
C GLN A 128 3.91 16.81 12.17
N ASN A 129 3.81 15.50 11.93
CA ASN A 129 4.61 14.77 10.94
C ASN A 129 3.94 14.67 9.56
N SER A 130 2.82 15.37 9.35
CA SER A 130 1.99 15.23 8.15
C SER A 130 2.78 15.37 6.84
N GLU A 131 3.65 16.37 6.73
CA GLU A 131 4.44 16.59 5.51
C GLU A 131 5.37 15.40 5.21
N SER A 132 6.15 14.97 6.21
CA SER A 132 7.08 13.85 6.08
C SER A 132 6.37 12.53 5.78
N ILE A 133 5.21 12.29 6.41
CA ILE A 133 4.37 11.12 6.09
C ILE A 133 3.96 11.18 4.62
N MET A 134 3.49 12.33 4.14
CA MET A 134 3.03 12.50 2.77
C MET A 134 4.15 12.41 1.73
N GLU A 135 5.39 12.80 2.06
CA GLU A 135 6.55 12.60 1.20
C GLU A 135 6.80 11.12 0.89
N GLY A 136 6.95 10.28 1.92
CA GLY A 136 7.20 8.85 1.71
C GLY A 136 6.07 8.14 0.96
N LEU A 137 4.81 8.51 1.24
CA LEU A 137 3.65 7.98 0.51
C LEU A 137 3.65 8.36 -0.97
N LYS A 138 4.05 9.59 -1.31
CA LYS A 138 4.19 10.03 -2.70
C LYS A 138 5.28 9.23 -3.43
N ILE A 139 6.38 8.91 -2.75
CA ILE A 139 7.46 8.07 -3.32
C ILE A 139 6.95 6.64 -3.54
N SER A 140 6.30 6.02 -2.56
CA SER A 140 5.69 4.68 -2.71
C SER A 140 4.71 4.61 -3.89
N LYS A 141 3.93 5.68 -4.11
CA LYS A 141 3.05 5.81 -5.28
C LYS A 141 3.82 5.82 -6.60
N VAL A 142 4.93 6.55 -6.67
CA VAL A 142 5.79 6.55 -7.86
C VAL A 142 6.35 5.15 -8.12
N PHE A 143 6.84 4.45 -7.09
CA PHE A 143 7.31 3.07 -7.22
C PHE A 143 6.24 2.14 -7.79
N ARG A 144 5.03 2.16 -7.24
CA ARG A 144 3.91 1.35 -7.74
C ARG A 144 3.62 1.61 -9.22
N ASN A 145 3.50 2.89 -9.60
CA ASN A 145 3.11 3.28 -10.94
C ASN A 145 4.24 3.08 -11.96
N LYS A 146 5.50 3.29 -11.58
CA LYS A 146 6.63 3.12 -12.50
C LYS A 146 6.95 1.65 -12.70
N GLU A 147 7.15 0.89 -11.63
CA GLU A 147 7.60 -0.50 -11.74
C GLU A 147 6.50 -1.42 -12.30
N GLY A 148 5.22 -1.04 -12.16
CA GLY A 148 4.11 -1.74 -12.81
C GLY A 148 3.91 -1.42 -14.30
N HIS A 149 4.56 -0.37 -14.84
CA HIS A 149 4.27 0.13 -16.20
C HIS A 149 5.50 0.45 -17.06
N VAL A 150 6.70 0.51 -16.48
CA VAL A 150 7.94 0.92 -17.17
C VAL A 150 9.08 0.00 -16.73
N ALA A 151 9.69 -0.68 -17.70
CA ALA A 151 10.89 -1.49 -17.49
C ALA A 151 12.11 -0.80 -18.12
N VAL A 152 12.95 -0.19 -17.29
CA VAL A 152 14.23 0.41 -17.70
C VAL A 152 15.36 -0.18 -16.87
N HIS A 153 16.54 -0.37 -17.47
CA HIS A 153 17.73 -0.94 -16.83
C HIS A 153 18.44 0.05 -15.87
N TRP A 154 17.69 0.98 -15.27
CA TRP A 154 18.19 1.93 -14.29
C TRP A 154 17.90 1.43 -12.88
N HIS A 155 18.97 1.18 -12.13
CA HIS A 155 18.90 0.68 -10.75
C HIS A 155 19.49 1.66 -9.72
N ASN A 156 19.74 2.91 -10.14
CA ASN A 156 20.11 3.99 -9.23
C ASN A 156 19.02 4.16 -8.17
N PHE A 157 19.44 4.48 -6.96
CA PHE A 157 18.56 4.73 -5.85
C PHE A 157 19.12 5.88 -5.01
N GLU A 158 18.21 6.64 -4.41
CA GLU A 158 18.55 7.64 -3.40
C GLU A 158 18.15 7.08 -2.04
N ARG A 159 19.11 6.82 -1.15
CA ARG A 159 18.84 6.22 0.18
C ARG A 159 17.80 7.03 0.97
N LYS A 160 17.83 8.36 0.85
CA LYS A 160 16.88 9.28 1.47
C LYS A 160 15.42 9.02 1.09
N ASP A 161 15.17 8.49 -0.11
CA ASP A 161 13.80 8.16 -0.53
C ASP A 161 13.25 6.96 0.25
N TYR A 162 14.12 5.99 0.55
CA TYR A 162 13.78 4.83 1.37
C TYR A 162 13.61 5.23 2.84
N ASP A 163 14.45 6.13 3.36
CA ASP A 163 14.30 6.66 4.73
C ASP A 163 12.94 7.36 4.92
N ARG A 164 12.49 8.14 3.92
CA ARG A 164 11.16 8.79 3.93
C ARG A 164 10.04 7.76 3.91
N ILE A 165 10.15 6.73 3.06
CA ILE A 165 9.16 5.65 3.01
C ILE A 165 9.08 4.93 4.35
N GLU A 166 10.24 4.58 4.93
CA GLU A 166 10.32 3.90 6.22
C GLU A 166 9.65 4.72 7.31
N PHE A 167 9.98 6.00 7.41
CA PHE A 167 9.34 6.92 8.34
C PHE A 167 7.81 6.95 8.17
N SER A 168 7.32 7.14 6.93
CA SER A 168 5.88 7.18 6.66
C SER A 168 5.17 5.90 7.10
N LEU A 169 5.76 4.73 6.79
CA LEU A 169 5.14 3.44 7.12
C LEU A 169 5.16 3.18 8.63
N ILE A 170 6.25 3.52 9.33
CA ILE A 170 6.32 3.44 10.80
C ILE A 170 5.22 4.29 11.44
N GLU A 171 5.07 5.54 11.00
CA GLU A 171 4.03 6.44 11.50
C GLU A 171 2.62 5.93 11.17
N LEU A 172 2.40 5.30 10.01
CA LEU A 172 1.10 4.71 9.69
C LEU A 172 0.76 3.48 10.54
N PHE A 173 1.75 2.69 10.95
CA PHE A 173 1.54 1.60 11.91
C PHE A 173 1.15 2.14 13.28
N ARG A 174 1.85 3.18 13.74
CA ARG A 174 1.54 3.87 15.00
C ARG A 174 0.14 4.48 14.97
N LEU A 175 -0.13 5.35 13.99
CA LEU A 175 -1.38 6.11 13.90
C LEU A 175 -2.59 5.24 13.52
N GLY A 176 -2.40 4.32 12.58
CA GLY A 176 -3.48 3.47 12.06
C GLY A 176 -3.78 2.27 12.94
N PHE A 177 -2.75 1.68 13.55
CA PHE A 177 -2.87 0.39 14.24
C PHE A 177 -2.54 0.43 15.73
N ASN A 178 -1.95 1.52 16.22
CA ASN A 178 -1.36 1.60 17.56
C ASN A 178 -0.29 0.51 17.76
N GLU A 179 0.52 0.31 16.72
CA GLU A 179 1.60 -0.68 16.65
C GLU A 179 2.95 0.03 16.47
N ASN A 180 3.99 -0.42 17.18
CA ASN A 180 5.33 0.10 17.00
C ASN A 180 6.07 -0.75 15.98
N LEU A 181 6.32 -0.18 14.79
CA LEU A 181 7.01 -0.87 13.71
C LEU A 181 8.51 -0.53 13.73
N ASN A 182 9.37 -1.54 13.85
CA ASN A 182 10.79 -1.46 13.54
C ASN A 182 11.01 -1.90 12.09
N PHE A 183 11.14 -0.93 11.18
CA PHE A 183 11.20 -1.17 9.75
C PHE A 183 12.42 -0.52 9.10
N LYS A 184 13.16 -1.33 8.33
CA LYS A 184 14.30 -0.89 7.53
C LYS A 184 14.38 -1.70 6.24
N ILE A 185 14.48 -1.03 5.11
CA ILE A 185 14.62 -1.62 3.79
C ILE A 185 16.10 -1.77 3.50
N SER A 186 16.56 -3.01 3.25
CA SER A 186 17.91 -3.21 2.72
C SER A 186 17.96 -2.86 1.23
N ILE A 187 18.52 -1.72 0.87
CA ILE A 187 18.69 -1.31 -0.54
C ILE A 187 20.16 -1.25 -0.93
N ALA A 188 21.02 -0.75 -0.05
CA ALA A 188 22.44 -0.64 -0.27
C ALA A 188 23.18 -1.92 0.11
N LYS A 189 24.43 -2.04 -0.34
CA LYS A 189 25.30 -3.17 0.01
C LYS A 189 25.54 -3.17 1.53
N ASN A 190 25.50 -4.36 2.14
CA ASN A 190 25.69 -4.60 3.58
C ASN A 190 24.61 -4.02 4.50
N GLU A 191 23.49 -3.51 3.98
CA GLU A 191 22.34 -3.19 4.81
C GLU A 191 21.58 -4.45 5.23
N VAL A 192 21.18 -4.51 6.50
CA VAL A 192 20.30 -5.55 7.03
C VAL A 192 18.89 -4.97 7.11
N GLY A 193 17.95 -5.64 6.44
CA GLY A 193 16.54 -5.30 6.48
C GLY A 193 15.93 -5.64 7.84
N LYS A 194 14.90 -4.91 8.24
CA LYS A 194 14.14 -5.13 9.47
C LYS A 194 12.65 -5.01 9.19
N PHE A 195 11.86 -5.90 9.80
CA PHE A 195 10.41 -5.78 9.88
C PHE A 195 9.95 -6.54 11.13
N GLU A 196 9.72 -5.80 12.20
CA GLU A 196 9.28 -6.32 13.50
C GLU A 196 8.18 -5.40 14.05
N ILE A 197 7.09 -5.99 14.53
CA ILE A 197 5.98 -5.26 15.14
C ILE A 197 6.01 -5.58 16.64
N GLU A 198 6.16 -4.55 17.47
CA GLU A 198 6.15 -4.61 18.94
C GLU A 198 4.78 -4.25 19.53
#